data_AF-A0A963TGT9-F1
#
_entry.id   AF-A0A963TGT9-F1
#
_cell.length_a   1.000
_cell.length_b   1.000
_cell.length_c   1.000
_cell.angle_alpha   90.00
_cell.angle_beta   90.00
_cell.angle_gamma   90.00
#
_symmetry.space_group_name_H-M   'P 1'
#
loop_
_entity.id
_entity.type
_entity.pdbx_description
1 polymer ?
#
loop_
_entity_poly.entity_id
_entity_poly.type
_entity_poly.pdbx_seq_one_letter_code
_entity_poly.pdbx_strand_id
1 'polypeptide(L)' 'MTQKATFYHAGCSVCIDAERQIAAALDPARFEVEIVHLGNDRARIADAEAAGVASVPALVIGGAPLH' A
#
# COMPACT_ATOMS: atom_id res chain seq x y z
N MET A 1 -11.24 -8.18 14.50
CA MET A 1 -11.11 -8.33 13.03
C MET A 1 -10.02 -7.38 12.59
N THR A 2 -9.00 -7.86 11.89
CA THR A 2 -7.92 -7.04 11.33
C THR A 2 -8.43 -6.30 10.11
N GLN A 3 -8.04 -5.04 9.95
CA GLN A 3 -8.37 -4.24 8.79
C GLN A 3 -7.28 -4.43 7.73
N LYS A 4 -7.68 -4.65 6.47
CA LYS A 4 -6.73 -4.80 5.38
C LYS A 4 -6.11 -3.45 5.03
N ALA A 5 -4.79 -3.43 4.91
CA ALA A 5 -4.01 -2.29 4.46
C ALA A 5 -3.16 -2.72 3.25
N THR A 6 -3.31 -2.07 2.10
CA THR A 6 -2.56 -2.43 0.89
C THR A 6 -1.62 -1.31 0.48
N PHE A 7 -0.33 -1.59 0.45
CA PHE A 7 0.72 -0.66 0.06
C PHE A 7 1.14 -0.91 -1.39
N TYR A 8 0.84 0.03 -2.27
CA TYR A 8 1.21 -0.01 -3.69
C TYR A 8 2.50 0.77 -3.93
N HIS A 9 3.47 0.17 -4.61
CA HIS A 9 4.73 0.83 -4.97
C HIS A 9 5.26 0.38 -6.34
N ALA A 10 6.21 1.13 -6.90
CA ALA A 10 6.82 0.85 -8.21
C ALA A 10 8.34 0.58 -8.15
N GLY A 11 8.87 0.22 -6.97
CA GLY A 11 10.28 -0.13 -6.81
C GLY A 11 11.24 1.06 -6.63
N CYS A 12 10.74 2.28 -6.38
CA CYS A 12 11.60 3.42 -6.08
C CYS A 12 12.20 3.29 -4.66
N SER A 13 13.47 3.68 -4.49
CA SER A 13 14.20 3.67 -3.21
C SER A 13 13.55 4.56 -2.12
N VAL A 14 12.64 5.45 -2.52
CA VAL A 14 11.84 6.32 -1.64
C VAL A 14 10.76 5.54 -0.87
N CYS A 15 10.41 4.33 -1.31
CA CYS A 15 9.35 3.52 -0.71
C CYS A 15 9.75 2.89 0.63
N ILE A 16 11.05 2.78 0.94
CA ILE A 16 11.53 2.06 2.13
C ILE A 16 11.27 2.83 3.43
N ASP A 17 11.45 4.15 3.44
CA ASP A 17 11.19 4.96 4.63
C ASP A 17 9.69 5.11 4.90
N ALA A 18 8.88 5.24 3.84
CA ALA A 18 7.42 5.24 3.94
C ALA A 18 6.91 3.89 4.46
N GLU A 19 7.40 2.77 3.89
CA GLU A 19 7.07 1.41 4.34
C GLU A 19 7.46 1.18 5.80
N ARG A 20 8.65 1.63 6.23
CA ARG A 20 9.09 1.52 7.63
C ARG A 20 8.24 2.33 8.59
N GLN A 21 7.86 3.56 8.24
CA GLN A 21 6.99 4.38 9.07
C GLN A 21 5.57 3.79 9.15
N ILE A 22 5.05 3.30 8.03
CA ILE A 22 3.75 2.63 7.96
C ILE A 22 3.77 1.34 8.79
N ALA A 23 4.77 0.48 8.61
CA ALA A 23 4.91 -0.76 9.38
C ALA A 23 5.15 -0.53 10.87
N ALA A 24 5.83 0.56 11.25
CA ALA A 24 5.99 0.95 12.65
C ALA A 24 4.72 1.57 13.25
N ALA A 25 3.90 2.24 12.45
CA ALA A 25 2.65 2.88 12.88
C ALA A 25 1.44 1.92 12.86
N LEU A 26 1.45 0.90 11.98
CA LEU A 26 0.39 -0.10 11.91
C LEU A 26 0.65 -1.19 12.95
N ASP A 27 -0.24 -1.25 13.93
CA ASP A 27 -0.33 -2.38 14.85
C ASP A 27 -0.69 -3.65 14.07
N PRO A 28 0.18 -4.67 14.03
CA PRO A 28 -0.06 -5.91 13.28
C PRO A 28 -1.23 -6.73 13.84
N ALA A 29 -1.66 -6.48 15.09
CA ALA A 29 -2.88 -7.08 15.64
C ALA A 29 -4.16 -6.40 15.11
N ARG A 30 -4.03 -5.20 14.53
CA ARG A 30 -5.14 -4.40 13.99
C ARG A 30 -5.16 -4.36 12.48
N PHE A 31 -4.02 -4.52 11.82
CA PHE A 31 -3.92 -4.39 10.38
C PHE A 31 -3.16 -5.56 9.73
N GLU A 32 -3.74 -6.07 8.64
CA GLU A 32 -3.07 -7.01 7.76
C GLU A 32 -2.51 -6.24 6.57
N VAL A 33 -1.18 -6.12 6.51
CA VAL A 33 -0.48 -5.34 5.48
C VAL A 33 -0.13 -6.22 4.29
N GLU A 34 -0.61 -5.83 3.11
CA GLU A 34 -0.23 -6.42 1.82
C GLU A 34 0.64 -5.42 1.05
N ILE A 35 1.82 -5.85 0.60
CA ILE A 35 2.71 -5.02 -0.23
C ILE A 35 2.60 -5.47 -1.68
N VAL A 36 2.29 -4.53 -2.58
CA VAL A 36 2.06 -4.77 -4.00
C VAL A 36 3.04 -3.95 -4.84
N HIS A 37 3.92 -4.64 -5.56
CA HIS A 37 4.85 -4.03 -6.49
C HIS A 37 4.24 -3.94 -7.89
N LEU A 38 3.67 -2.78 -8.25
CA LEU A 38 3.02 -2.55 -9.55
C LEU A 38 3.96 -2.69 -10.75
N GLY A 39 5.26 -2.46 -10.55
CA GLY A 39 6.26 -2.73 -11.59
C GLY A 39 6.45 -4.20 -11.95
N ASN A 40 6.17 -5.13 -11.02
CA ASN A 40 6.26 -6.57 -11.23
C ASN A 40 4.88 -7.15 -11.58
N ASP A 41 3.86 -6.79 -10.81
CA ASP A 41 2.48 -7.25 -10.97
C ASP A 41 1.61 -6.18 -11.63
N ARG A 42 1.79 -5.99 -12.94
CA ARG A 42 1.02 -5.03 -13.73
C ARG A 42 -0.50 -5.27 -13.70
N ALA A 43 -0.93 -6.51 -13.47
CA ALA A 43 -2.35 -6.84 -13.33
C ALA A 43 -3.02 -6.12 -12.14
N ARG A 44 -2.23 -5.77 -11.10
CA ARG A 44 -2.71 -5.07 -9.90
C ARG A 44 -2.86 -3.56 -10.09
N ILE A 45 -2.49 -3.01 -11.25
CA ILE A 45 -2.68 -1.59 -11.56
C ILE A 45 -4.18 -1.26 -11.57
N ALA A 46 -5.01 -2.10 -12.19
CA ALA A 46 -6.46 -1.90 -12.22
C ALA A 46 -7.06 -1.90 -10.80
N ASP A 47 -6.55 -2.76 -9.90
CA ASP A 47 -6.98 -2.79 -8.51
C ASP A 47 -6.57 -1.50 -7.77
N ALA A 48 -5.37 -0.99 -8.03
CA ALA A 48 -4.88 0.25 -7.44
C ALA A 48 -5.74 1.45 -7.90
N GLU A 49 -6.02 1.55 -9.19
CA GLU A 49 -6.90 2.60 -9.75
C GLU A 49 -8.32 2.51 -9.17
N ALA A 50 -8.89 1.30 -9.08
CA ALA A 50 -10.20 1.08 -8.47
C ALA A 50 -10.23 1.45 -6.97
N ALA A 51 -9.09 1.33 -6.28
CA ALA A 51 -8.91 1.78 -4.90
C ALA A 51 -8.61 3.29 -4.77
N GLY A 52 -8.64 4.05 -5.87
CA GLY A 52 -8.41 5.50 -5.89
C GLY A 52 -6.93 5.90 -5.82
N VAL A 53 -6.01 4.97 -6.07
CA VAL A 53 -4.57 5.25 -6.07
C VAL A 53 -4.20 6.01 -7.34
N ALA A 54 -3.97 7.32 -7.21
CA ALA A 54 -3.55 8.20 -8.30
C ALA A 54 -2.02 8.24 -8.52
N SER A 55 -1.24 7.98 -7.48
CA SER A 55 0.23 7.98 -7.52
C SER A 55 0.79 6.94 -6.56
N VAL A 56 2.02 6.49 -6.82
CA VAL A 56 2.75 5.56 -5.92
C VAL A 56 4.04 6.19 -5.42
N PRO A 57 4.49 5.88 -4.18
CA PRO A 57 3.89 4.93 -3.23
C PRO A 57 2.55 5.40 -2.65
N ALA A 58 1.66 4.46 -2.32
CA ALA A 58 0.39 4.75 -1.67
C ALA A 58 -0.06 3.61 -0.76
N LEU A 59 -0.67 3.95 0.38
CA LEU A 59 -1.26 3.00 1.32
C LEU A 59 -2.79 3.13 1.30
N VAL A 60 -3.49 2.05 1.02
CA VAL A 60 -4.95 2.00 1.08
C VAL A 60 -5.38 1.32 2.37
N ILE A 61 -6.10 2.05 3.23
CA ILE A 61 -6.70 1.50 4.47
C ILE A 61 -8.20 1.73 4.42
N GLY A 62 -8.99 0.66 4.54
CA GLY A 62 -10.45 0.78 4.57
C GLY A 62 -11.04 1.43 3.31
N GLY A 63 -10.36 1.31 2.17
CA GLY A 63 -10.75 1.93 0.89
C GLY A 63 -10.34 3.40 0.72
N ALA A 64 -9.64 3.99 1.70
CA ALA A 64 -9.08 5.33 1.57
C ALA A 64 -7.60 5.25 1.17
N PRO A 65 -7.20 5.80 0.00
CA PRO A 65 -5.80 5.90 -0.39
C PRO A 65 -5.11 7.04 0.37
N LEU A 66 -3.90 6.78 0.84
CA LEU A 66 -2.97 7.71 1.47
C LEU A 66 -1.72 7.78 0.58
N HIS A 67 -1.41 8.95 0.04
CA HIS A 67 -0.27 9.21 -0.86
C HIS A 67 0.91 9.83 -0.12
#